data_AF-A0A3D9V1Y6-F1
#
_entry.id   AF-A0A3D9V1Y6-F1
#
_cell.length_a   1.000
_cell.length_b   1.000
_cell.length_c   1.000
_cell.angle_alpha   90.00
_cell.angle_beta   90.00
_cell.angle_gamma   90.00
#
_symmetry.space_group_name_H-M   'P 1'
#
loop_
_entity.id
_entity.type
_entity.pdbx_description
1 polymer ?
#
loop_
_entity_poly.entity_id
_entity_poly.type
_entity_poly.pdbx_seq_one_letter_code
_entity_poly.pdbx_strand_id
1 'polypeptide(L)'
;MLSGLALAGRAAGWGVRFYLRHIWLVAGLSAIPAVQRFVVIRFGGELPEGLSAGTEVLTAVVRLLLVVLIVRLVARDDPGLRDLGARGVWERFGEFVHRERAAFLTQFAVLGAAFVVFDTLPTAAITAWVPDPQAELVMAVLVAAKNPTVIAFTLIWMVAVVRAMVHAAMPADGASAGAASLDPSGATAQASARSDGGASTVGDIQNNGRRTQ
;
A
#
# COMPACT_ATOMS: atom_id res chain seq x y z
N MET A 1 -1.17 -18.49 -7.28
CA MET A 1 -0.33 -18.00 -6.17
C MET A 1 0.56 -16.89 -6.69
N LEU A 2 0.41 -15.67 -6.20
CA LEU A 2 1.37 -14.59 -6.48
C LEU A 2 2.64 -14.90 -5.70
N SER A 3 3.79 -14.99 -6.36
CA SER A 3 5.05 -15.16 -5.64
C SER A 3 5.26 -13.97 -4.69
N GLY A 4 5.74 -14.21 -3.47
CA GLY A 4 5.96 -13.15 -2.47
C GLY A 4 6.84 -12.01 -3.01
N LEU A 5 7.78 -12.34 -3.90
CA LEU A 5 8.61 -11.37 -4.61
C LEU A 5 7.82 -10.48 -5.57
N ALA A 6 6.85 -11.02 -6.31
CA ALA A 6 5.99 -10.21 -7.18
C ALA A 6 5.07 -9.27 -6.38
N LEU A 7 4.66 -9.68 -5.17
CA LEU A 7 3.93 -8.79 -4.25
C LEU A 7 4.85 -7.66 -3.76
N ALA A 8 6.07 -8.00 -3.32
CA ALA A 8 7.05 -7.03 -2.85
C ALA A 8 7.42 -6.01 -3.95
N GLY A 9 7.67 -6.48 -5.18
CA GLY A 9 8.00 -5.62 -6.31
C GLY A 9 6.87 -4.67 -6.69
N ARG A 10 5.61 -5.14 -6.69
CA ARG A 10 4.44 -4.26 -6.94
C ARG A 10 4.25 -3.25 -5.82
N ALA A 11 4.41 -3.66 -4.56
CA ALA A 11 4.33 -2.76 -3.42
C ALA A 11 5.43 -1.69 -3.46
N ALA A 12 6.67 -2.08 -3.78
CA ALA A 12 7.80 -1.17 -3.94
C ALA A 12 7.57 -0.18 -5.10
N GLY A 13 7.19 -0.66 -6.29
CA GLY A 13 6.92 0.21 -7.44
C GLY A 13 5.74 1.16 -7.23
N TRP A 14 4.73 0.74 -6.47
CA TRP A 14 3.67 1.65 -6.03
C TRP A 14 4.20 2.66 -5.00
N GLY A 15 4.98 2.21 -4.02
CA GLY A 15 5.57 3.05 -2.97
C GLY A 15 6.48 4.14 -3.53
N VAL A 16 7.29 3.83 -4.54
CA VAL A 16 8.14 4.82 -5.25
C VAL A 16 7.27 5.90 -5.89
N ARG A 17 6.23 5.53 -6.64
CA ARG A 17 5.32 6.51 -7.27
C ARG A 17 4.59 7.36 -6.22
N PHE A 18 4.16 6.75 -5.12
CA PHE A 18 3.52 7.45 -4.01
C PHE A 18 4.49 8.45 -3.34
N TYR A 19 5.73 8.03 -3.08
CA TYR A 19 6.77 8.88 -2.50
C TYR A 19 7.07 10.08 -3.40
N LEU A 20 7.28 9.85 -4.71
CA LEU A 20 7.57 10.94 -5.66
C LEU A 20 6.40 11.94 -5.76
N ARG A 21 5.15 11.47 -5.72
CA ARG A 21 3.97 12.35 -5.75
C ARG A 21 3.83 13.19 -4.48
N HIS A 22 4.25 12.68 -3.33
CA HIS A 22 4.09 13.35 -2.02
C HIS A 22 5.43 13.77 -1.40
N ILE A 23 6.47 13.93 -2.23
CA ILE A 23 7.85 14.06 -1.75
C ILE A 23 8.00 15.22 -0.76
N TRP A 24 7.35 16.36 -1.02
CA TRP A 24 7.44 17.54 -0.17
C TRP A 24 6.87 17.32 1.23
N LEU A 25 5.75 16.60 1.34
CA LEU A 25 5.12 16.31 2.63
C LEU A 25 5.92 15.27 3.40
N VAL A 26 6.31 14.20 2.71
CA VAL A 26 7.01 13.07 3.32
C VAL A 26 8.41 13.49 3.75
N ALA A 27 9.18 14.11 2.85
CA ALA A 27 10.53 14.59 3.13
C ALA A 27 10.53 15.74 4.14
N GLY A 28 9.57 16.66 4.08
CA GLY A 28 9.47 17.77 5.02
C GLY A 28 9.23 17.28 6.46
N LEU A 29 8.30 16.34 6.64
CA LEU A 29 8.01 15.78 7.96
C LEU A 29 9.15 14.87 8.46
N SER A 30 9.79 14.11 7.57
CA SER A 30 10.91 13.22 7.93
C SER A 30 12.23 13.97 8.13
N ALA A 31 12.36 15.20 7.67
CA ALA A 31 13.51 16.07 7.95
C ALA A 31 13.59 16.45 9.44
N ILE A 32 12.47 16.54 10.16
CA ILE A 32 12.47 16.92 11.58
C ILE A 32 13.28 15.92 12.44
N PRO A 33 13.00 14.60 12.41
CA PRO A 33 13.85 13.61 13.09
C PRO A 33 15.29 13.58 12.57
N ALA A 34 15.50 13.87 11.29
CA ALA A 34 16.84 13.84 10.69
C ALA A 34 17.72 14.98 11.24
N VAL A 35 17.18 16.20 11.31
CA VAL A 35 17.84 17.36 11.94
C VAL A 35 18.04 17.12 13.43
N GLN A 36 17.02 16.61 14.12
CA GLN A 36 17.14 16.24 15.54
C GLN A 36 18.30 15.27 15.77
N ARG A 37 18.39 14.20 14.97
CA ARG A 37 19.46 13.22 15.11
C ARG A 37 20.82 13.76 14.72
N PHE A 38 20.91 14.64 13.71
CA PHE A 38 22.14 15.35 13.38
C PHE A 38 22.63 16.18 14.57
N VAL A 39 21.74 16.96 15.20
CA VAL A 39 22.07 17.78 16.38
C VAL A 39 22.52 16.91 17.55
N VAL A 40 21.83 15.81 17.84
CA VAL A 40 22.22 14.89 18.93
C VAL A 40 23.56 14.24 18.67
N ILE A 41 23.86 13.82 17.44
CA ILE A 41 25.17 13.24 17.12
C ILE A 41 26.27 14.31 17.24
N ARG A 42 26.04 15.51 16.72
CA ARG A 42 27.06 16.56 16.63
C ARG A 42 27.34 17.28 17.95
N PHE A 43 26.32 17.43 18.81
CA PHE A 43 26.38 18.24 20.03
C PHE A 43 26.00 17.46 21.29
N GLY A 44 25.73 16.15 21.19
CA GLY A 44 25.14 15.35 22.27
C GLY A 44 25.93 15.33 23.58
N GLY A 45 27.25 15.50 23.53
CA GLY A 45 28.09 15.60 24.74
C GLY A 45 27.87 16.88 25.55
N GLU A 46 27.22 17.90 24.98
CA GLU A 46 26.98 19.20 25.60
C GLU A 46 25.49 19.41 25.97
N LEU A 47 24.60 18.49 25.58
CA LEU A 47 23.16 18.65 25.79
C LEU A 47 22.73 18.12 27.17
N PRO A 48 21.83 18.83 27.89
CA PRO A 48 21.23 18.33 29.12
C PRO A 48 20.43 17.04 28.89
N GLU A 49 20.50 16.08 29.83
CA GLU A 49 19.83 14.78 29.72
C GLU A 49 18.32 14.89 29.43
N GLY A 50 17.64 15.87 30.05
CA GLY A 50 16.21 16.12 29.82
C GLY A 50 15.89 16.55 28.38
N LEU A 51 16.83 17.20 27.69
CA LEU A 51 16.66 17.57 26.28
C LEU A 51 16.75 16.33 25.38
N SER A 52 17.65 15.39 25.71
CA SER A 52 17.78 14.13 24.96
C SER A 52 16.47 13.35 24.93
N ALA A 53 15.87 13.10 26.10
CA ALA A 53 14.59 12.40 26.21
C ALA A 53 13.46 13.13 25.47
N GLY A 54 13.38 14.46 25.61
CA GLY A 54 12.39 15.27 24.89
C GLY A 54 12.50 15.13 23.36
N THR A 55 13.72 15.08 22.84
CA THR A 55 13.95 14.92 21.39
C THR A 55 13.62 13.53 20.87
N GLU A 56 13.79 12.49 21.69
CA GLU A 56 13.35 11.12 21.34
C GLU A 56 11.83 11.03 21.23
N VAL A 57 11.11 11.60 22.21
CA VAL A 57 9.64 11.66 22.19
C VAL A 57 9.15 12.44 20.97
N LEU A 58 9.77 13.59 20.67
CA LEU A 58 9.44 14.37 19.48
C LEU A 58 9.62 13.55 18.20
N THR A 59 10.72 12.82 18.07
CA THR A 59 10.98 11.95 16.92
C THR A 59 9.94 10.84 16.80
N ALA A 60 9.54 10.22 17.91
CA ALA A 60 8.48 9.20 17.92
C ALA A 60 7.14 9.78 17.48
N VAL A 61 6.76 10.96 18.00
CA VAL A 61 5.51 11.66 17.63
C VAL A 61 5.52 12.02 16.15
N VAL A 62 6.62 12.58 15.62
CA VAL A 62 6.71 12.94 14.20
C VAL A 62 6.62 11.71 13.30
N ARG A 63 7.24 10.59 13.69
CA ARG A 63 7.11 9.32 12.95
C ARG A 63 5.66 8.81 12.96
N LEU A 64 4.98 8.89 14.09
CA LEU A 64 3.56 8.52 14.19
C LEU A 64 2.70 9.42 13.29
N LEU A 65 2.93 10.74 13.31
CA LEU A 65 2.26 11.68 12.42
C LEU A 65 2.52 11.36 10.95
N LEU A 66 3.74 10.94 10.59
CA LEU A 66 4.08 10.53 9.23
C LEU A 66 3.31 9.27 8.81
N VAL A 67 3.23 8.26 9.69
CA VAL A 67 2.41 7.07 9.42
C VAL A 67 0.95 7.43 9.23
N VAL A 68 0.38 8.24 10.14
CA VAL A 68 -1.00 8.71 10.05
C VAL A 68 -1.23 9.47 8.75
N LEU A 69 -0.32 10.37 8.38
CA LEU A 69 -0.39 11.13 7.14
C LEU A 69 -0.38 10.22 5.92
N ILE A 70 0.57 9.27 5.84
CA ILE A 70 0.65 8.30 4.74
C ILE A 70 -0.66 7.52 4.64
N VAL A 71 -1.14 6.93 5.74
CA VAL A 71 -2.40 6.16 5.75
C VAL A 71 -3.57 7.02 5.29
N ARG A 72 -3.65 8.29 5.73
CA ARG A 72 -4.73 9.19 5.34
C ARG A 72 -4.69 9.55 3.85
N LEU A 73 -3.49 9.75 3.30
CA LEU A 73 -3.29 9.99 1.87
C LEU A 73 -3.67 8.75 1.06
N VAL A 74 -3.25 7.55 1.48
CA VAL A 74 -3.64 6.30 0.84
C VAL A 74 -5.16 6.10 0.85
N ALA A 75 -5.81 6.32 1.99
CA ALA A 75 -7.27 6.20 2.10
C ALA A 75 -8.02 7.25 1.25
N ARG A 76 -7.41 8.41 1.01
CA ARG A 76 -7.96 9.42 0.10
C ARG A 76 -7.81 9.03 -1.37
N ASP A 77 -6.68 8.42 -1.72
CA ASP A 77 -6.34 8.04 -3.09
C ASP A 77 -6.96 6.70 -3.54
N ASP A 78 -7.41 5.86 -2.61
CA ASP A 78 -7.96 4.54 -2.87
C ASP A 78 -9.39 4.40 -2.31
N PRO A 79 -10.42 4.64 -3.13
CA PRO A 79 -11.82 4.53 -2.72
C PRO A 79 -12.17 3.14 -2.16
N GLY A 80 -11.59 2.07 -2.70
CA GLY A 80 -11.88 0.70 -2.24
C GLY A 80 -11.44 0.46 -0.80
N LEU A 81 -10.30 1.03 -0.40
CA LEU A 81 -9.87 1.01 1.01
C LEU A 81 -10.75 1.89 1.90
N ARG A 82 -11.20 3.04 1.36
CA ARG A 82 -12.05 3.98 2.10
C ARG A 82 -13.41 3.39 2.44
N ASP A 83 -14.02 2.68 1.49
CA ASP A 83 -15.36 2.13 1.61
C ASP A 83 -15.43 0.93 2.57
N LEU A 84 -14.32 0.19 2.72
CA LEU A 84 -14.21 -0.93 3.67
C LEU A 84 -14.13 -0.48 5.14
N GLY A 85 -13.64 0.74 5.39
CA GLY A 85 -13.31 1.22 6.72
C GLY A 85 -12.17 0.45 7.39
N ALA A 86 -11.75 0.90 8.58
CA ALA A 86 -10.60 0.33 9.27
C ALA A 86 -10.79 -1.16 9.65
N ARG A 87 -11.99 -1.54 10.11
CA ARG A 87 -12.27 -2.93 10.50
C ARG A 87 -12.21 -3.89 9.32
N GLY A 88 -12.82 -3.53 8.19
CA GLY A 88 -12.78 -4.35 6.97
C GLY A 88 -11.37 -4.53 6.43
N VAL A 89 -10.53 -3.48 6.50
CA VAL A 89 -9.10 -3.57 6.16
C VAL A 89 -8.37 -4.59 7.04
N TRP A 90 -8.60 -4.56 8.36
CA TRP A 90 -7.96 -5.50 9.29
C TRP A 90 -8.43 -6.95 9.11
N GLU A 91 -9.72 -7.16 8.88
CA GLU A 91 -10.27 -8.49 8.61
C GLU A 91 -9.67 -9.10 7.34
N ARG A 92 -9.63 -8.33 6.24
CA ARG A 92 -9.06 -8.75 4.95
C ARG A 92 -7.56 -9.00 5.03
N PHE A 93 -6.83 -8.14 5.73
CA PHE A 93 -5.41 -8.33 5.98
C PHE A 93 -5.17 -9.61 6.79
N GLY A 94 -5.96 -9.83 7.85
CA GLY A 94 -5.91 -11.05 8.65
C GLY A 94 -6.15 -12.30 7.82
N GLU A 95 -7.19 -12.30 6.99
CA GLU A 95 -7.50 -13.41 6.08
C GLU A 95 -6.33 -13.72 5.14
N PHE A 96 -5.73 -12.69 4.55
CA PHE A 96 -4.55 -12.85 3.69
C PHE A 96 -3.38 -13.47 4.45
N VAL A 97 -3.05 -12.97 5.64
CA VAL A 97 -1.93 -13.48 6.44
C VAL A 97 -2.15 -14.93 6.83
N HIS A 98 -3.38 -15.34 7.15
CA HIS A 98 -3.69 -16.72 7.49
C HIS A 98 -3.54 -17.65 6.27
N ARG A 99 -3.97 -17.19 5.09
CA ARG A 99 -3.94 -17.95 3.84
C ARG A 99 -2.56 -18.03 3.21
N GLU A 100 -1.77 -16.96 3.26
CA GLU A 100 -0.54 -16.76 2.46
C GLU A 100 0.67 -16.39 3.35
N ARG A 101 0.87 -17.14 4.46
CA ARG A 101 1.96 -16.89 5.43
C ARG A 101 3.35 -16.78 4.80
N ALA A 102 3.64 -17.60 3.78
CA ALA A 102 4.93 -17.58 3.09
C ALA A 102 5.17 -16.25 2.34
N ALA A 103 4.14 -15.73 1.67
CA ALA A 103 4.21 -14.43 0.99
C ALA A 103 4.38 -13.27 1.98
N PHE A 104 3.73 -13.37 3.15
CA PHE A 104 3.90 -12.43 4.26
C PHE A 104 5.34 -12.45 4.81
N LEU A 105 5.88 -13.62 5.15
CA LEU A 105 7.27 -13.77 5.62
C LEU A 105 8.29 -13.28 4.58
N THR A 106 8.00 -13.47 3.29
CA THR A 106 8.84 -12.94 2.21
C THR A 106 8.94 -11.41 2.31
N GLN A 107 7.88 -10.69 2.69
CA GLN A 107 7.96 -9.23 2.85
C GLN A 107 8.97 -8.82 3.94
N PHE A 108 9.00 -9.55 5.07
CA PHE A 108 10.00 -9.32 6.11
C PHE A 108 11.40 -9.67 5.65
N ALA A 109 11.56 -10.75 4.88
CA ALA A 109 12.85 -11.13 4.33
C ALA A 109 13.39 -10.06 3.37
N VAL A 110 12.56 -9.54 2.46
CA VAL A 110 12.96 -8.48 1.52
C VAL A 110 13.21 -7.17 2.28
N LEU A 111 12.42 -6.85 3.30
CA LEU A 111 12.65 -5.67 4.14
C LEU A 111 13.97 -5.79 4.92
N GLY A 112 14.27 -6.95 5.48
CA GLY A 112 15.53 -7.24 6.15
C GLY A 112 16.71 -7.12 5.20
N ALA A 113 16.60 -7.66 3.98
CA ALA A 113 17.63 -7.50 2.95
C ALA A 113 17.84 -6.03 2.58
N ALA A 114 16.76 -5.26 2.40
CA ALA A 114 16.85 -3.82 2.13
C ALA A 114 17.51 -3.07 3.28
N PHE A 115 17.18 -3.40 4.54
CA PHE A 115 17.83 -2.82 5.71
C PHE A 115 19.34 -3.10 5.72
N VAL A 116 19.76 -4.34 5.45
CA VAL A 116 21.20 -4.67 5.35
C VAL A 116 21.88 -3.83 4.28
N VAL A 117 21.28 -3.71 3.10
CA VAL A 117 21.86 -3.00 1.95
C VAL A 117 21.93 -1.49 2.16
N PHE A 118 20.87 -0.89 2.71
CA PHE A 118 20.76 0.58 2.82
C PHE A 118 21.24 1.14 4.16
N ASP A 119 21.33 0.32 5.20
CA ASP A 119 21.73 0.74 6.54
C ASP A 119 23.05 0.12 6.98
N THR A 120 23.14 -1.21 6.98
CA THR A 120 24.28 -1.92 7.55
C THR A 120 25.54 -1.80 6.68
N LEU A 121 25.43 -2.04 5.37
CA LEU A 121 26.60 -1.99 4.47
C LEU A 121 27.21 -0.58 4.36
N PRO A 122 26.45 0.52 4.21
CA PRO A 122 27.04 1.86 4.16
C PRO A 122 27.70 2.26 5.48
N THR A 123 27.10 1.87 6.61
CA THR A 123 27.67 2.11 7.94
C THR A 123 28.99 1.36 8.10
N ALA A 124 29.03 0.07 7.75
CA ALA A 124 30.24 -0.74 7.80
C ALA A 124 31.35 -0.22 6.87
N ALA A 125 30.98 0.21 5.66
CA ALA A 125 31.90 0.79 4.69
C ALA A 125 32.55 2.09 5.20
N ILE A 126 31.78 2.98 5.83
CA ILE A 126 32.30 4.22 6.41
C ILE A 126 33.28 3.91 7.54
N THR A 127 32.93 3.00 8.45
CA THR A 127 33.81 2.60 9.55
C THR A 127 35.12 1.97 9.05
N ALA A 128 35.08 1.26 7.93
CA ALA A 128 36.26 0.63 7.36
C ALA A 128 37.16 1.60 6.57
N TRP A 129 36.61 2.64 5.96
CA TRP A 129 37.31 3.44 4.95
C TRP A 129 37.52 4.92 5.33
N VAL A 130 36.81 5.45 6.32
CA VAL A 130 36.89 6.86 6.69
C VAL A 130 37.77 7.04 7.92
N PRO A 131 38.84 7.85 7.84
CA PRO A 131 39.68 8.17 9.00
C PRO A 131 38.90 8.85 10.14
N ASP A 132 39.27 8.54 11.38
CA ASP A 132 38.60 8.97 12.61
C ASP A 132 38.22 10.47 12.68
N PRO A 133 39.05 11.44 12.24
CA PRO A 133 38.69 12.85 12.34
C PRO A 133 37.48 13.24 11.48
N GLN A 134 37.18 12.46 10.45
CA GLN A 134 36.10 12.72 9.49
C GLN A 134 34.93 11.74 9.67
N ALA A 135 35.16 10.61 10.34
CA ALA A 135 34.17 9.54 10.51
C ALA A 135 32.89 10.05 11.19
N GLU A 136 33.02 10.91 12.21
CA GLU A 136 31.87 11.47 12.92
C GLU A 136 30.98 12.33 12.02
N LEU A 137 31.58 13.25 11.26
CA LEU A 137 30.85 14.13 10.33
C LEU A 137 30.20 13.32 9.20
N VAL A 138 30.95 12.39 8.60
CA VAL A 138 30.44 11.53 7.52
C VAL A 138 29.29 10.66 8.02
N MET A 139 29.40 10.10 9.23
CA MET A 139 28.33 9.32 9.85
C MET A 139 27.11 10.20 10.16
N ALA A 140 27.30 11.40 10.70
CA ALA A 140 26.21 12.34 10.98
C ALA A 140 25.46 12.72 9.69
N VAL A 141 26.18 13.03 8.60
CA VAL A 141 25.60 13.36 7.30
C VAL A 141 24.90 12.15 6.69
N LEU A 142 25.51 10.96 6.71
CA LEU A 142 24.86 9.74 6.20
C LEU A 142 23.56 9.46 6.96
N VAL A 143 23.60 9.51 8.29
CA VAL A 143 22.42 9.30 9.15
C VAL A 143 21.35 10.33 8.86
N ALA A 144 21.72 11.60 8.73
CA ALA A 144 20.80 12.67 8.38
C ALA A 144 20.20 12.50 6.98
N ALA A 145 20.95 12.00 5.99
CA ALA A 145 20.48 11.80 4.62
C ALA A 145 19.61 10.53 4.47
N LYS A 146 19.96 9.44 5.15
CA LYS A 146 19.24 8.16 5.06
C LYS A 146 17.92 8.19 5.84
N ASN A 147 17.83 8.94 6.94
CA ASN A 147 16.62 8.97 7.76
C ASN A 147 15.37 9.47 6.99
N PRO A 148 15.43 10.58 6.24
CA PRO A 148 14.29 11.05 5.45
C PRO A 148 13.89 10.13 4.31
N THR A 149 14.84 9.36 3.78
CA THR A 149 14.66 8.55 2.57
C THR A 149 14.31 7.10 2.93
N VAL A 150 15.18 6.40 3.66
CA VAL A 150 15.04 4.98 4.00
C VAL A 150 13.88 4.76 4.96
N ILE A 151 13.77 5.53 6.05
CA ILE A 151 12.68 5.33 7.03
C ILE A 151 11.35 5.67 6.38
N ALA A 152 11.24 6.82 5.73
CA ALA A 152 9.99 7.24 5.12
C ALA A 152 9.55 6.27 4.01
N PHE A 153 10.48 5.84 3.16
CA PHE A 153 10.20 4.83 2.14
C PHE A 153 9.79 3.50 2.74
N THR A 154 10.43 3.07 3.83
CA THR A 154 10.05 1.85 4.57
C THR A 154 8.62 1.93 5.10
N LEU A 155 8.22 3.05 5.70
CA LEU A 155 6.86 3.26 6.17
C LEU A 155 5.85 3.20 5.01
N ILE A 156 6.16 3.85 3.88
CA ILE A 156 5.32 3.82 2.67
C ILE A 156 5.22 2.41 2.12
N TRP A 157 6.33 1.67 2.06
CA TRP A 157 6.35 0.31 1.56
C TRP A 157 5.53 -0.62 2.45
N MET A 158 5.61 -0.52 3.78
CA MET A 158 4.75 -1.29 4.67
C MET A 158 3.26 -1.03 4.41
N VAL A 159 2.88 0.24 4.22
CA VAL A 159 1.49 0.59 3.85
C VAL A 159 1.12 0.04 2.47
N ALA A 160 2.04 0.10 1.50
CA ALA A 160 1.84 -0.44 0.15
C ALA A 160 1.65 -1.97 0.16
N VAL A 161 2.38 -2.69 1.02
CA VAL A 161 2.24 -4.12 1.23
C VAL A 161 0.86 -4.44 1.80
N VAL A 162 0.47 -3.78 2.89
CA VAL A 162 -0.86 -3.96 3.50
C VAL A 162 -1.95 -3.70 2.47
N ARG A 163 -1.84 -2.60 1.73
CA ARG A 163 -2.75 -2.28 0.61
C ARG A 163 -2.82 -3.43 -0.39
N ALA A 164 -1.68 -3.91 -0.89
CA ALA A 164 -1.65 -4.96 -1.90
C ALA A 164 -2.24 -6.30 -1.37
N MET A 165 -2.02 -6.61 -0.09
CA MET A 165 -2.59 -7.79 0.57
C MET A 165 -4.11 -7.69 0.70
N VAL A 166 -4.63 -6.52 1.13
CA VAL A 166 -6.07 -6.27 1.22
C VAL A 166 -6.74 -6.40 -0.15
N HIS A 167 -6.15 -5.80 -1.19
CA HIS A 167 -6.63 -5.92 -2.57
C HIS A 167 -6.62 -7.38 -3.08
N ALA A 168 -5.61 -8.16 -2.71
CA ALA A 168 -5.53 -9.58 -3.07
C ALA A 168 -6.52 -10.48 -2.29
N ALA A 169 -7.07 -9.98 -1.17
CA ALA A 169 -8.11 -10.65 -0.40
C ALA A 169 -9.53 -10.25 -0.82
N MET A 170 -9.68 -9.23 -1.67
CA MET A 170 -11.01 -8.86 -2.17
C MET A 170 -11.54 -9.93 -3.13
N PRO A 171 -12.83 -10.30 -3.02
CA PRO A 171 -13.47 -11.12 -4.04
C PRO A 171 -13.31 -10.46 -5.40
N ALA A 172 -12.99 -11.25 -6.43
CA ALA A 172 -13.10 -10.79 -7.80
C ALA A 172 -14.59 -10.67 -8.12
N ASP A 173 -15.18 -9.52 -7.79
CA ASP A 173 -16.60 -9.23 -8.04
C ASP A 173 -16.87 -9.44 -9.55
N GLY A 174 -17.48 -10.59 -9.90
CA GLY A 174 -17.96 -10.88 -11.25
C GLY A 174 -17.73 -12.30 -11.79
N ALA A 175 -16.78 -13.09 -11.28
CA ALA A 175 -16.48 -14.40 -11.91
C ALA A 175 -17.50 -15.51 -11.54
N SER A 176 -18.18 -15.40 -10.40
CA SER A 176 -19.11 -16.42 -9.90
C SER A 176 -20.59 -16.10 -10.15
N ALA A 177 -20.95 -14.87 -10.54
CA ALA A 177 -22.33 -14.51 -10.86
C ALA A 177 -22.76 -14.93 -12.28
N GLY A 178 -21.80 -15.15 -13.20
CA GLY A 178 -22.08 -15.62 -14.57
C GLY A 178 -22.19 -17.14 -14.72
N ALA A 179 -21.48 -17.91 -13.89
CA ALA A 179 -21.40 -19.37 -14.03
C ALA A 179 -22.61 -20.12 -13.46
N ALA A 180 -23.39 -19.50 -12.57
CA ALA A 180 -24.58 -20.13 -11.96
C ALA A 180 -25.88 -19.93 -12.77
N SER A 181 -25.83 -19.25 -13.93
CA SER A 181 -27.01 -19.01 -14.79
C SER A 181 -27.05 -19.85 -16.06
N LEU A 182 -26.05 -20.70 -16.30
CA LEU A 182 -26.07 -21.70 -17.36
C LEU A 182 -26.47 -23.05 -16.76
N ASP A 183 -27.73 -23.17 -16.36
CA ASP A 183 -28.38 -24.48 -16.26
C ASP A 183 -28.67 -24.96 -17.70
N PRO A 184 -27.97 -25.99 -18.21
CA PRO A 184 -28.24 -26.54 -19.54
C PRO A 184 -29.50 -27.41 -19.57
N SER A 185 -30.18 -27.62 -18.43
CA SER A 185 -31.27 -28.60 -18.29
C SER A 185 -32.62 -28.09 -18.82
N GLY A 186 -32.74 -26.81 -19.19
CA GLY A 186 -33.99 -26.24 -19.71
C GLY A 186 -34.19 -26.36 -21.24
N ALA A 187 -33.16 -26.68 -22.02
CA ALA A 187 -33.20 -26.54 -23.48
C ALA A 187 -33.82 -27.73 -24.24
N THR A 188 -34.12 -28.84 -23.57
CA THR A 188 -34.63 -30.05 -24.23
C THR A 188 -36.15 -30.24 -24.13
N ALA A 189 -36.88 -29.39 -23.41
CA ALA A 189 -38.33 -29.58 -23.18
C ALA A 189 -39.24 -28.65 -24.03
N GLN A 190 -38.71 -27.65 -24.74
CA GLN A 190 -39.53 -26.72 -25.54
C GLN A 190 -39.52 -26.97 -27.06
N ALA A 191 -38.84 -28.02 -27.54
CA ALA A 191 -38.79 -28.34 -28.97
C ALA A 191 -39.93 -29.26 -29.47
N SER A 192 -40.84 -29.71 -28.59
CA SER A 192 -41.91 -30.67 -28.98
C SER A 192 -43.35 -30.15 -28.88
N ALA A 193 -43.56 -28.85 -28.59
CA ALA A 193 -44.91 -28.28 -28.40
C ALA A 193 -45.27 -27.14 -29.38
N ARG A 194 -44.59 -27.03 -30.53
CA ARG A 194 -44.96 -26.10 -31.61
C ARG A 194 -45.09 -26.82 -32.95
N SER A 195 -46.09 -27.68 -33.01
CA SER A 195 -46.68 -28.16 -34.25
C SER A 195 -48.19 -28.18 -34.04
N ASP A 196 -48.82 -27.00 -34.05
CA ASP A 196 -50.22 -26.83 -34.41
C ASP A 196 -50.54 -25.33 -34.50
N GLY A 197 -51.22 -24.93 -35.58
CA GLY A 197 -51.83 -23.60 -35.70
C GLY A 197 -51.26 -22.71 -36.81
N GLY A 198 -51.32 -23.17 -38.05
CA GLY A 198 -51.43 -22.26 -39.19
C GLY A 198 -52.88 -21.78 -39.34
N ALA A 199 -53.09 -20.45 -39.41
CA ALA A 199 -54.05 -19.76 -40.29
C ALA A 199 -54.24 -18.30 -39.85
N SER A 200 -54.06 -17.39 -40.82
CA SER A 200 -54.68 -16.04 -41.02
C SER A 200 -55.00 -15.17 -39.80
N THR A 201 -54.70 -13.87 -39.79
CA THR A 201 -55.34 -12.82 -40.62
C THR A 201 -54.56 -11.53 -40.34
N VAL A 202 -53.88 -10.91 -41.30
CA VAL A 202 -54.36 -9.82 -42.18
C VAL A 202 -55.05 -8.66 -41.44
N GLY A 203 -54.49 -7.48 -41.63
CA GLY A 203 -55.10 -6.18 -41.35
C GLY A 203 -54.76 -5.61 -39.96
N ASP A 204 -54.56 -4.32 -39.77
CA ASP A 204 -54.37 -3.17 -40.65
C ASP A 204 -54.37 -1.98 -39.67
N ILE A 205 -53.66 -0.92 -40.05
CA ILE A 205 -54.12 0.47 -39.89
C ILE A 205 -54.08 1.14 -38.47
N GLN A 206 -53.47 2.34 -38.52
CA GLN A 206 -53.70 3.56 -37.70
C GLN A 206 -53.03 3.67 -36.32
N ASN A 207 -52.11 4.62 -36.14
CA ASN A 207 -52.30 6.09 -36.07
C ASN A 207 -52.91 6.56 -34.74
N ASN A 208 -52.04 7.03 -33.84
CA ASN A 208 -52.22 8.27 -33.06
C ASN A 208 -50.94 8.42 -32.22
N GLY A 209 -50.20 9.52 -32.24
CA GLY A 209 -50.68 10.88 -32.25
C GLY A 209 -50.75 11.40 -30.81
N ARG A 210 -49.82 12.30 -30.49
CA ARG A 210 -49.95 13.46 -29.59
C ARG A 210 -49.87 13.31 -28.05
N ARG A 211 -49.09 14.29 -27.54
CA ARG A 211 -49.26 15.11 -26.32
C ARG A 211 -48.83 14.43 -25.01
N THR A 212 -48.16 15.07 -24.06
CA THR A 212 -47.94 16.49 -23.69
C THR A 212 -46.59 16.55 -22.94
N GLN A 213 -45.74 17.56 -23.14
CA GLN A 213 -45.63 18.75 -22.25
C GLN A 213 -45.75 18.45 -20.77
#